data_AF-A0A9D9DG00-F1
#
_entry.id   AF-A0A9D9DG00-F1
#
_cell.length_a   1.000
_cell.length_b   1.000
_cell.length_c   1.000
_cell.angle_alpha   90.00
_cell.angle_beta   90.00
_cell.angle_gamma   90.00
#
_symmetry.space_group_name_H-M   'P 1'
#
loop_
_entity.id
_entity.type
_entity.pdbx_description
1 polymer ?
#
loop_
_entity_poly.entity_id
_entity_poly.type
_entity_poly.pdbx_seq_one_letter_code
_entity_poly.pdbx_strand_id
1 'polypeptide(L)'
;MDYDKGRIAWAVKARIKANFLFRIACFAYCLGIFSLFLSIGVLMAPFDVNWFALSFILLSFLFLFLGLAILLWRYFPLNHYYRIKERALYIAKSLSEDDSKARMEIESAIRRKDENGAIDAIIRQFDLANEKLLSTAFPRESALNRGGYDGNSFIAFALSFLFGMLSLLSVGLLYPIGFIHLAKYEAKHDRIEGKKLIFDGTLREFYPIWLLWYFLTIISFGIFFLFIPKRLLRYQWAHTHFEGELACLGSGFQGNAIVYFLVSVGCKVINIASVDLLRPLTMDWENAYFRDHLYVDGRKLRYDGNAIVFLGKWVCWALLSLATLGIYRIFLSGKLRDYVNSHTRVNGDRELMLWR
;
A
#
# COMPACT_ATOMS: atom_id res chain seq x y z
N MET A 1 2.69 -3.80 20.09
CA MET A 1 2.73 -5.28 20.13
C MET A 1 1.37 -5.90 20.45
N ASP A 2 0.64 -5.50 21.51
CA ASP A 2 -0.65 -6.14 21.85
C ASP A 2 -1.74 -6.04 20.78
N TYR A 3 -1.82 -4.90 20.08
CA TYR A 3 -2.78 -4.70 18.99
C TYR A 3 -2.60 -5.68 17.81
N ASP A 4 -1.39 -6.21 17.65
CA ASP A 4 -1.03 -7.07 16.52
C ASP A 4 -1.25 -8.56 16.83
N LYS A 5 -1.14 -8.96 18.10
CA LYS A 5 -1.47 -10.33 18.54
C LYS A 5 -2.93 -10.68 18.23
N GLY A 6 -3.86 -9.74 18.46
CA GLY A 6 -5.28 -9.94 18.15
C GLY A 6 -5.55 -10.16 16.66
N ARG A 7 -4.82 -9.45 15.78
CA ARG A 7 -4.95 -9.61 14.32
C ARG A 7 -4.34 -10.92 13.80
N ILE A 8 -3.17 -11.29 14.32
CA ILE A 8 -2.54 -12.58 14.02
C ILE A 8 -3.47 -13.72 14.47
N ALA A 9 -3.99 -13.63 15.69
CA ALA A 9 -4.94 -14.60 16.22
C ALA A 9 -6.20 -14.72 15.36
N TRP A 10 -6.78 -13.59 14.96
CA TRP A 10 -7.94 -13.59 14.07
C TRP A 10 -7.65 -14.27 12.72
N ALA A 11 -6.50 -13.98 12.10
CA ALA A 11 -6.11 -14.57 10.82
C ALA A 11 -5.87 -16.08 10.91
N VAL A 12 -5.15 -16.52 11.95
CA VAL A 12 -4.87 -17.95 12.21
C VAL A 12 -6.17 -18.71 12.47
N LYS A 13 -7.04 -18.17 13.34
CA LYS A 13 -8.39 -18.72 13.61
C LYS A 13 -9.21 -18.86 12.33
N ALA A 14 -9.22 -17.81 11.51
CA ALA A 14 -9.94 -17.84 10.24
C ALA A 14 -9.37 -18.90 9.29
N ARG A 15 -8.05 -19.08 9.21
CA ARG A 15 -7.41 -20.12 8.39
C ARG A 15 -7.80 -21.53 8.81
N ILE A 16 -7.87 -21.80 10.11
CA ILE A 16 -8.19 -23.12 10.67
C ILE A 16 -9.69 -23.43 10.49
N LYS A 17 -10.56 -22.42 10.70
CA LYS A 17 -12.02 -22.55 10.55
C LYS A 17 -12.53 -22.46 9.10
N ALA A 18 -11.70 -22.01 8.16
CA ALA A 18 -12.09 -21.76 6.76
C ALA A 18 -12.68 -22.97 6.02
N ASN A 19 -12.33 -24.20 6.40
CA ASN A 19 -12.78 -25.40 5.70
C ASN A 19 -14.28 -25.69 5.91
N PHE A 20 -14.84 -25.32 7.06
CA PHE A 20 -16.26 -25.52 7.35
C PHE A 20 -17.13 -24.52 6.56
N LEU A 21 -16.78 -23.24 6.61
CA LEU A 21 -17.49 -22.17 5.90
C LEU A 21 -17.42 -22.32 4.37
N PHE A 22 -16.33 -22.85 3.83
CA PHE A 22 -16.21 -23.12 2.40
C PHE A 22 -17.20 -24.17 1.91
N ARG A 23 -17.42 -25.24 2.69
CA ARG A 23 -18.39 -26.28 2.33
C ARG A 23 -19.81 -25.70 2.26
N ILE A 24 -20.15 -24.79 3.18
CA ILE A 24 -21.43 -24.06 3.18
C ILE A 24 -21.52 -23.12 1.96
N ALA A 25 -20.44 -22.41 1.63
CA ALA A 25 -20.40 -21.50 0.47
C ALA A 25 -20.61 -22.24 -0.86
N CYS A 26 -19.89 -23.34 -1.07
CA CYS A 26 -20.05 -24.18 -2.27
C CYS A 26 -21.46 -24.76 -2.35
N PHE A 27 -22.02 -25.20 -1.23
CA PHE A 27 -23.39 -25.70 -1.19
C PHE A 27 -24.42 -24.62 -1.57
N ALA A 28 -24.29 -23.41 -1.02
CA ALA A 28 -25.14 -22.26 -1.36
C ALA A 28 -25.00 -21.84 -2.84
N TYR A 29 -23.78 -21.88 -3.39
CA TYR A 29 -23.52 -21.57 -4.79
C TYR A 29 -24.11 -22.62 -5.74
N CYS A 30 -23.99 -23.91 -5.41
CA CYS A 30 -24.61 -25.00 -6.16
C CYS A 30 -26.15 -24.89 -6.13
N LEU A 31 -26.74 -24.55 -4.97
CA LEU A 31 -28.17 -24.27 -4.84
C LEU A 31 -28.61 -23.08 -5.70
N GLY A 32 -27.81 -22.01 -5.75
CA GLY A 32 -28.06 -20.86 -6.61
C GLY A 32 -28.04 -21.22 -8.10
N ILE A 33 -27.05 -21.97 -8.56
CA ILE A 33 -26.96 -22.45 -9.95
C ILE A 33 -28.17 -23.35 -10.28
N PHE A 34 -28.52 -24.26 -9.39
CA PHE A 34 -29.66 -25.17 -9.58
C PHE A 34 -31.00 -24.41 -9.70
N SER A 35 -31.21 -23.40 -8.84
CA SER A 35 -32.36 -22.49 -8.93
C SER A 35 -32.39 -21.75 -10.28
N LEU A 36 -31.22 -21.34 -10.78
CA LEU A 36 -31.10 -20.61 -12.04
C LEU A 36 -31.48 -21.50 -13.24
N PHE A 37 -31.07 -22.77 -13.22
CA PHE A 37 -31.49 -23.77 -14.20
C PHE A 37 -33.01 -24.01 -14.17
N LEU A 38 -33.61 -24.09 -12.98
CA LEU A 38 -35.06 -24.21 -12.83
C LEU A 38 -35.81 -23.01 -13.42
N SER A 39 -35.35 -21.77 -13.18
CA SER A 39 -35.96 -20.58 -13.80
C SER A 39 -35.93 -20.59 -15.33
N ILE A 40 -34.82 -21.04 -15.94
CA ILE A 40 -34.69 -21.11 -17.40
C ILE A 40 -35.68 -22.13 -17.98
N GLY A 41 -35.89 -23.26 -17.29
CA GLY A 41 -36.90 -24.25 -17.67
C GLY A 41 -38.34 -23.70 -17.60
N VAL A 42 -38.66 -22.89 -16.60
CA VAL A 42 -39.98 -22.24 -16.45
C VAL A 42 -40.22 -21.18 -17.53
N LEU A 43 -39.19 -20.45 -17.95
CA LEU A 43 -39.28 -19.48 -19.06
C LEU A 43 -39.58 -20.13 -20.42
N MET A 44 -39.26 -21.41 -20.60
CA MET A 44 -39.53 -22.17 -21.82
C MET A 44 -40.96 -22.76 -21.84
N ALA A 45 -41.75 -22.57 -20.78
CA ALA A 45 -43.12 -23.06 -20.69
C ALA A 45 -44.12 -22.09 -21.38
N PRO A 46 -45.15 -22.60 -22.08
CA PRO A 46 -45.99 -21.82 -22.99
C PRO A 46 -47.10 -20.95 -22.34
N PHE A 47 -46.99 -20.55 -21.07
CA PHE A 47 -48.04 -19.79 -20.37
C PHE A 47 -47.53 -18.46 -19.76
N ASP A 48 -48.45 -17.58 -19.33
CA ASP A 48 -48.21 -16.25 -18.70
C ASP A 48 -47.50 -16.34 -17.32
N VAL A 49 -46.27 -16.88 -17.29
CA VAL A 49 -45.50 -17.20 -16.07
C VAL A 49 -44.55 -16.07 -15.65
N ASN A 50 -44.74 -14.85 -16.15
CA ASN A 50 -43.75 -13.76 -16.03
C ASN A 50 -43.37 -13.42 -14.57
N TRP A 51 -44.31 -13.39 -13.64
CA TRP A 51 -44.02 -13.09 -12.23
C TRP A 51 -43.29 -14.21 -11.49
N PHE A 52 -43.64 -15.47 -11.79
CA PHE A 52 -42.97 -16.64 -11.22
C PHE A 52 -41.53 -16.74 -11.75
N ALA A 53 -41.31 -16.58 -13.04
CA ALA A 53 -39.96 -16.56 -13.63
C ALA A 53 -39.08 -15.47 -13.01
N LEU A 54 -39.63 -14.27 -12.82
CA LEU A 54 -38.91 -13.13 -12.22
C LEU A 54 -38.54 -13.40 -10.75
N SER A 55 -39.41 -14.07 -9.98
CA SER A 55 -39.11 -14.46 -8.59
C SER A 55 -37.96 -15.48 -8.48
N PHE A 56 -37.90 -16.47 -9.38
CA PHE A 56 -36.80 -17.45 -9.41
C PHE A 56 -35.48 -16.83 -9.88
N ILE A 57 -35.53 -15.89 -10.83
CA ILE A 57 -34.34 -15.16 -11.29
C ILE A 57 -33.77 -14.33 -10.12
N LEU A 58 -34.63 -13.58 -9.41
CA LEU A 58 -34.21 -12.80 -8.23
C LEU A 58 -33.64 -13.69 -7.13
N LEU A 59 -34.26 -14.85 -6.86
CA LEU A 59 -33.77 -15.82 -5.89
C LEU A 59 -32.40 -16.39 -6.29
N SER A 60 -32.20 -16.67 -7.58
CA SER A 60 -30.93 -17.18 -8.11
C SER A 60 -29.81 -16.14 -8.01
N PHE A 61 -30.10 -14.88 -8.32
CA PHE A 61 -29.15 -13.78 -8.07
C PHE A 61 -28.85 -13.63 -6.58
N LEU A 62 -29.84 -13.71 -5.69
CA LEU A 62 -29.63 -13.66 -4.24
C LEU A 62 -28.65 -14.75 -3.78
N PHE A 63 -28.82 -16.01 -4.22
CA PHE A 63 -27.91 -17.10 -3.88
C PHE A 63 -26.51 -16.92 -4.48
N LEU A 64 -26.40 -16.41 -5.71
CA LEU A 64 -25.10 -16.11 -6.33
C LEU A 64 -24.37 -14.99 -5.60
N PHE A 65 -25.07 -13.91 -5.24
CA PHE A 65 -24.52 -12.81 -4.44
C PHE A 65 -24.13 -13.28 -3.04
N LEU A 66 -24.94 -14.12 -2.40
CA LEU A 66 -24.62 -14.71 -1.10
C LEU A 66 -23.38 -15.61 -1.19
N GLY A 67 -23.30 -16.47 -2.21
CA GLY A 67 -22.14 -17.34 -2.45
C GLY A 67 -20.87 -16.53 -2.76
N LEU A 68 -20.96 -15.51 -3.61
CA LEU A 68 -19.87 -14.58 -3.89
C LEU A 68 -19.43 -13.82 -2.62
N ALA A 69 -20.38 -13.34 -1.83
CA ALA A 69 -20.10 -12.65 -0.57
C ALA A 69 -19.39 -13.57 0.43
N ILE A 70 -19.80 -14.84 0.56
CA ILE A 70 -19.12 -15.82 1.43
C ILE A 70 -17.73 -16.17 0.89
N LEU A 71 -17.55 -16.28 -0.43
CA LEU A 71 -16.24 -16.51 -1.05
C LEU A 71 -15.29 -15.32 -0.84
N LEU A 72 -15.78 -14.08 -0.99
CA LEU A 72 -15.04 -12.86 -0.70
C LEU A 72 -14.71 -12.75 0.79
N TRP A 73 -15.67 -13.07 1.66
CA TRP A 73 -15.50 -13.16 3.11
C TRP A 73 -14.45 -14.19 3.51
N ARG A 74 -14.30 -15.28 2.74
CA ARG A 74 -13.24 -16.28 2.93
C ARG A 74 -11.88 -15.81 2.38
N TYR A 75 -11.88 -15.19 1.20
CA TYR A 75 -10.65 -14.77 0.53
C TYR A 75 -9.86 -13.77 1.38
N PHE A 76 -10.55 -12.80 1.99
CA PHE A 76 -9.92 -11.73 2.76
C PHE A 76 -9.08 -12.20 3.96
N PRO A 77 -9.60 -13.00 4.92
CA PRO A 77 -8.83 -13.49 6.06
C PRO A 77 -7.75 -14.49 5.67
N LEU A 78 -7.97 -15.32 4.63
CA LEU A 78 -6.95 -16.26 4.15
C LEU A 78 -5.76 -15.53 3.53
N ASN A 79 -6.03 -14.55 2.68
CA ASN A 79 -4.99 -13.70 2.11
C ASN A 79 -4.21 -12.97 3.22
N HIS A 80 -4.92 -12.48 4.24
CA HIS A 80 -4.32 -11.86 5.41
C HIS A 80 -3.39 -12.83 6.18
N TYR A 81 -3.84 -14.06 6.42
CA TYR A 81 -3.05 -15.10 7.07
C TYR A 81 -1.79 -15.47 6.27
N TYR A 82 -1.90 -15.67 4.95
CA TYR A 82 -0.74 -16.02 4.11
C TYR A 82 0.32 -14.93 4.13
N ARG A 83 -0.08 -13.65 4.11
CA ARG A 83 0.87 -12.53 4.24
C ARG A 83 1.58 -12.51 5.60
N ILE A 84 0.88 -12.79 6.70
CA ILE A 84 1.51 -12.90 8.02
C ILE A 84 2.55 -14.04 8.01
N LYS A 85 2.17 -15.21 7.50
CA LYS A 85 3.05 -16.37 7.42
C LYS A 85 4.29 -16.07 6.58
N GLU A 86 4.11 -15.58 5.36
CA GLU A 86 5.22 -15.24 4.46
C GLU A 86 6.16 -14.21 5.08
N ARG A 87 5.61 -13.24 5.81
CA ARG A 87 6.42 -12.25 6.52
C ARG A 87 7.22 -12.86 7.67
N ALA A 88 6.59 -13.69 8.50
CA ALA A 88 7.27 -14.40 9.58
C ALA A 88 8.41 -15.28 9.02
N LEU A 89 8.18 -15.93 7.87
CA LEU A 89 9.20 -16.71 7.17
C LEU A 89 10.30 -15.84 6.55
N TYR A 90 9.95 -14.70 5.98
CA TYR A 90 10.92 -13.75 5.42
C TYR A 90 11.83 -13.19 6.52
N ILE A 91 11.25 -12.84 7.67
CA ILE A 91 11.97 -12.44 8.87
C ILE A 91 12.88 -13.58 9.32
N ALA A 92 12.34 -14.80 9.50
CA ALA A 92 13.14 -15.97 9.87
C ALA A 92 14.31 -16.17 8.91
N LYS A 93 14.08 -16.15 7.59
CA LYS A 93 15.13 -16.29 6.57
C LYS A 93 16.18 -15.17 6.63
N SER A 94 15.76 -13.94 6.90
CA SER A 94 16.67 -12.78 6.98
C SER A 94 17.54 -12.78 8.23
N LEU A 95 17.10 -13.45 9.31
CA LEU A 95 17.76 -13.47 10.62
C LEU A 95 18.44 -14.79 10.95
N SER A 96 17.97 -15.89 10.37
CA SER A 96 18.48 -17.26 10.54
C SER A 96 18.58 -17.91 9.17
N GLU A 97 19.76 -18.47 8.85
CA GLU A 97 20.00 -19.14 7.56
C GLU A 97 19.13 -20.40 7.37
N ASP A 98 18.47 -20.90 8.43
CA ASP A 98 17.62 -22.10 8.41
C ASP A 98 16.11 -21.78 8.55
N ASP A 99 15.50 -21.24 7.48
CA ASP A 99 14.06 -20.92 7.42
C ASP A 99 13.15 -22.17 7.56
N SER A 100 13.72 -23.35 7.30
CA SER A 100 13.00 -24.60 7.15
C SER A 100 12.34 -25.01 8.46
N LYS A 101 13.02 -24.75 9.59
CA LYS A 101 12.54 -25.03 10.94
C LYS A 101 11.34 -24.18 11.31
N ALA A 102 11.40 -22.87 11.06
CA ALA A 102 10.29 -21.95 11.33
C ALA A 102 9.07 -22.31 10.48
N ARG A 103 9.28 -22.66 9.20
CA ARG A 103 8.22 -23.13 8.32
C ARG A 103 7.58 -24.42 8.82
N MET A 104 8.40 -25.38 9.24
CA MET A 104 7.94 -26.66 9.76
C MET A 104 7.12 -26.47 11.05
N GLU A 105 7.57 -25.61 11.97
CA GLU A 105 6.88 -25.30 13.22
C GLU A 105 5.49 -24.72 12.96
N ILE A 106 5.39 -23.66 12.14
CA ILE A 106 4.12 -23.02 11.77
C ILE A 106 3.18 -24.00 11.06
N GLU A 107 3.68 -24.73 10.05
CA GLU A 107 2.84 -25.67 9.28
C GLU A 107 2.39 -26.88 10.12
N SER A 108 3.23 -27.36 11.04
CA SER A 108 2.88 -28.47 11.93
C SER A 108 1.77 -28.10 12.92
N ALA A 109 1.79 -26.88 13.46
CA ALA A 109 0.75 -26.40 14.37
C ALA A 109 -0.60 -26.28 13.66
N ILE A 110 -0.61 -25.77 12.42
CA ILE A 110 -1.83 -25.65 11.61
C ILE A 110 -2.38 -27.00 11.20
N ARG A 111 -1.51 -27.96 10.83
CA ARG A 111 -1.92 -29.34 10.53
C ARG A 111 -2.61 -30.00 11.72
N ARG A 112 -2.12 -29.73 12.93
CA ARG A 112 -2.72 -30.20 14.20
C ARG A 112 -3.97 -29.41 14.61
N LYS A 113 -4.35 -28.36 13.88
CA LYS A 113 -5.41 -27.40 14.25
C LYS A 113 -5.19 -26.74 15.62
N ASP A 114 -3.94 -26.63 16.05
CA ASP A 114 -3.55 -25.93 17.26
C ASP A 114 -3.47 -24.43 16.96
N GLU A 115 -4.54 -23.70 17.30
CA GLU A 115 -4.63 -22.25 17.08
C GLU A 115 -3.54 -21.50 17.84
N ASN A 116 -3.35 -21.81 19.12
CA ASN A 116 -2.43 -21.09 19.99
C ASN A 116 -0.97 -21.40 19.63
N GLY A 117 -0.63 -22.67 19.40
CA GLY A 117 0.71 -23.06 18.97
C GLY A 117 1.12 -22.43 17.64
N ALA A 118 0.18 -22.25 16.71
CA ALA A 118 0.46 -21.56 15.44
C ALA A 118 0.66 -20.05 15.63
N ILE A 119 -0.11 -19.42 16.52
CA ILE A 119 0.04 -18.00 16.87
C ILE A 119 1.39 -17.77 17.56
N ASP A 120 1.74 -18.60 18.54
CA ASP A 120 2.97 -18.48 19.32
C ASP A 120 4.20 -18.71 18.44
N ALA A 121 4.18 -19.71 17.54
CA ALA A 121 5.26 -19.94 16.59
C ALA A 121 5.52 -18.74 15.68
N ILE A 122 4.46 -18.06 15.23
CA ILE A 122 4.55 -16.84 14.41
C ILE A 122 5.10 -15.68 15.24
N ILE A 123 4.52 -15.41 16.41
CA ILE A 123 4.93 -14.31 17.31
C ILE A 123 6.39 -14.46 17.72
N ARG A 124 6.82 -15.68 18.02
CA ARG A 124 8.21 -15.98 18.39
C ARG A 124 9.22 -15.51 17.33
N GLN A 125 8.91 -15.64 16.04
CA GLN A 125 9.80 -15.15 14.97
C GLN A 125 9.93 -13.63 14.99
N PHE A 126 8.84 -12.92 15.29
CA PHE A 126 8.85 -11.47 15.42
C PHE A 126 9.60 -11.01 16.69
N ASP A 127 9.43 -11.72 17.79
CA ASP A 127 10.12 -11.41 19.05
C ASP A 127 11.65 -11.64 18.92
N LEU A 128 12.05 -12.77 18.33
CA LEU A 128 13.46 -13.08 18.02
C LEU A 128 14.09 -12.03 17.10
N ALA A 129 13.33 -11.58 16.10
CA ALA A 129 13.76 -10.49 15.23
C ALA A 129 13.98 -9.21 16.02
N ASN A 130 13.01 -8.82 16.85
CA ASN A 130 13.08 -7.62 17.66
C ASN A 130 14.28 -7.65 18.63
N GLU A 131 14.53 -8.80 19.27
CA GLU A 131 15.68 -9.00 20.16
C GLU A 131 17.01 -8.86 19.41
N LYS A 132 17.16 -9.53 18.26
CA LYS A 132 18.37 -9.46 17.45
C LYS A 132 18.60 -8.05 16.87
N LEU A 133 17.54 -7.29 16.62
CA LEU A 133 17.62 -5.89 16.20
C LEU A 133 18.10 -4.97 17.31
N LEU A 134 17.59 -5.16 18.54
CA LEU A 134 18.06 -4.43 19.72
C LEU A 134 19.52 -4.75 20.04
N SER A 135 19.97 -5.98 19.79
CA SER A 135 21.37 -6.39 20.01
C SER A 135 22.33 -5.92 18.92
N THR A 136 21.86 -5.64 17.70
CA THR A 136 22.71 -5.22 16.58
C THR A 136 22.81 -3.69 16.56
N ALA A 137 23.91 -3.13 17.07
CA ALA A 137 24.18 -1.71 16.95
C ALA A 137 24.47 -1.35 15.48
N PHE A 138 23.47 -0.84 14.77
CA PHE A 138 23.70 -0.27 13.44
C PHE A 138 24.39 1.08 13.59
N PRO A 139 25.46 1.35 12.82
CA PRO A 139 26.12 2.64 12.90
C PRO A 139 25.11 3.74 12.57
N ARG A 140 24.90 4.67 13.52
CA ARG A 140 24.23 5.95 13.24
C ARG A 140 25.14 6.68 12.27
N GLU A 141 24.83 6.59 10.99
CA GLU A 141 25.50 7.39 9.98
C GLU A 141 25.29 8.86 10.35
N SER A 142 26.37 9.64 10.35
CA SER A 142 26.33 11.02 10.84
C SER A 142 25.27 11.81 10.08
N ALA A 143 24.44 12.58 10.80
CA ALA A 143 23.45 13.52 10.25
C ALA A 143 24.03 14.57 9.27
N LEU A 144 25.35 14.54 9.07
CA LEU A 144 26.10 15.36 8.13
C LEU A 144 26.01 14.87 6.67
N ASN A 145 25.70 13.59 6.43
CA ASN A 145 25.48 13.09 5.07
C ASN A 145 24.14 13.61 4.55
N ARG A 146 24.19 14.58 3.64
CA ARG A 146 22.99 15.22 3.11
C ARG A 146 22.24 14.22 2.23
N GLY A 147 20.94 14.07 2.49
CA GLY A 147 20.03 13.50 1.51
C GLY A 147 19.96 14.37 0.26
N GLY A 148 19.39 13.85 -0.82
CA GLY A 148 19.29 14.57 -2.07
C GLY A 148 18.62 13.75 -3.17
N TYR A 149 18.65 14.30 -4.38
CA TYR A 149 18.11 13.66 -5.57
C TYR A 149 19.09 13.81 -6.74
N ASP A 150 19.54 12.67 -7.28
CA ASP A 150 20.51 12.62 -8.39
C ASP A 150 19.89 12.26 -9.75
N GLY A 151 18.56 12.18 -9.81
CA GLY A 151 17.83 11.79 -11.01
C GLY A 151 17.75 12.90 -12.07
N ASN A 152 17.68 12.49 -13.33
CA ASN A 152 17.46 13.41 -14.43
C ASN A 152 15.98 13.85 -14.46
N SER A 153 15.73 15.12 -14.13
CA SER A 153 14.38 15.69 -14.07
C SER A 153 13.63 15.62 -15.40
N PHE A 154 14.35 15.71 -16.53
CA PHE A 154 13.74 15.57 -17.85
C PHE A 154 13.21 14.16 -18.09
N ILE A 155 13.97 13.13 -17.68
CA ILE A 155 13.53 11.73 -17.80
C ILE A 155 12.33 11.47 -16.87
N ALA A 156 12.38 11.96 -15.63
CA ALA A 156 11.25 11.85 -14.70
C ALA A 156 9.97 12.45 -15.29
N PHE A 157 10.08 13.66 -15.87
CA PHE A 157 8.98 14.33 -16.54
C PHE A 157 8.48 13.57 -17.76
N ALA A 158 9.38 13.13 -18.64
CA ALA A 158 9.02 12.37 -19.85
C ALA A 158 8.29 11.06 -19.51
N LEU A 159 8.75 10.32 -18.50
CA LEU A 159 8.07 9.13 -18.00
C LEU A 159 6.69 9.47 -17.43
N SER A 160 6.60 10.53 -16.61
CA SER A 160 5.35 10.98 -16.00
C SER A 160 4.33 11.40 -17.06
N PHE A 161 4.78 12.12 -18.07
CA PHE A 161 3.95 12.55 -19.19
C PHE A 161 3.49 11.37 -20.05
N LEU A 162 4.41 10.50 -20.45
CA LEU A 162 4.12 9.32 -21.27
C LEU A 162 3.08 8.42 -20.59
N PHE A 163 3.32 8.05 -19.33
CA PHE A 163 2.41 7.17 -18.61
C PHE A 163 1.14 7.89 -18.16
N GLY A 164 1.18 9.21 -17.95
CA GLY A 164 -0.01 10.04 -17.75
C GLY A 164 -0.94 10.00 -18.96
N MET A 165 -0.39 10.17 -20.16
CA MET A 165 -1.16 10.04 -21.42
C MET A 165 -1.68 8.62 -21.62
N LEU A 166 -0.86 7.58 -21.36
CA LEU A 166 -1.30 6.20 -21.43
C LEU A 166 -2.45 5.89 -20.47
N SER A 167 -2.37 6.43 -19.25
CA SER A 167 -3.42 6.30 -18.24
C SER A 167 -4.69 7.04 -18.68
N LEU A 168 -4.56 8.23 -19.27
CA LEU A 168 -5.70 9.00 -19.77
C LEU A 168 -6.41 8.26 -20.92
N LEU A 169 -5.67 7.77 -21.91
CA LEU A 169 -6.21 7.03 -23.05
C LEU A 169 -6.87 5.71 -22.66
N SER A 170 -6.40 5.08 -21.58
CA SER A 170 -6.96 3.83 -21.05
C SER A 170 -8.00 4.03 -19.95
N VAL A 171 -8.43 5.26 -19.69
CA VAL A 171 -9.38 5.61 -18.61
C VAL A 171 -8.91 5.07 -17.24
N GLY A 172 -7.60 5.14 -17.00
CA GLY A 172 -6.96 4.72 -15.74
C GLY A 172 -6.66 3.22 -15.63
N LEU A 173 -7.01 2.40 -16.63
CA LEU A 173 -6.76 0.95 -16.59
C LEU A 173 -5.25 0.63 -16.58
N LEU A 174 -4.45 1.37 -17.34
CA LEU A 174 -2.99 1.19 -17.44
C LEU A 174 -2.18 2.04 -16.44
N TYR A 175 -2.85 2.73 -15.51
CA TYR A 175 -2.19 3.51 -14.45
C TYR A 175 -1.10 2.74 -13.65
N PRO A 176 -1.30 1.46 -13.27
CA PRO A 176 -0.31 0.70 -12.50
C PRO A 176 1.05 0.58 -13.18
N ILE A 177 1.08 0.54 -14.51
CA ILE A 177 2.33 0.42 -15.27
C ILE A 177 3.16 1.67 -15.01
N GLY A 178 2.57 2.86 -15.18
CA GLY A 178 3.26 4.12 -14.94
C GLY A 178 3.71 4.29 -13.50
N PHE A 179 2.82 3.97 -12.56
CA PHE A 179 3.09 4.08 -11.13
C PHE A 179 4.31 3.26 -10.70
N ILE A 180 4.41 1.99 -11.11
CA ILE A 180 5.56 1.12 -10.76
C ILE A 180 6.87 1.64 -11.38
N HIS A 181 6.85 2.09 -12.65
CA HIS A 181 8.05 2.58 -13.30
C HIS A 181 8.54 3.90 -12.70
N LEU A 182 7.62 4.81 -12.38
CA LEU A 182 7.94 6.06 -11.70
C LEU A 182 8.46 5.80 -10.29
N ALA A 183 7.82 4.94 -9.50
CA ALA A 183 8.30 4.59 -8.16
C ALA A 183 9.71 3.97 -8.19
N LYS A 184 10.01 3.10 -9.17
CA LYS A 184 11.35 2.53 -9.37
C LYS A 184 12.39 3.60 -9.73
N TYR A 185 12.04 4.48 -10.66
CA TYR A 185 12.92 5.56 -11.09
C TYR A 185 13.24 6.50 -9.93
N GLU A 186 12.20 6.93 -9.22
CA GLU A 186 12.28 7.82 -8.07
C GLU A 186 13.12 7.23 -6.94
N ALA A 187 12.80 6.01 -6.48
CA ALA A 187 13.53 5.38 -5.38
C ALA A 187 15.02 5.26 -5.71
N LYS A 188 15.37 4.79 -6.92
CA LYS A 188 16.76 4.63 -7.37
C LYS A 188 17.57 5.93 -7.30
N HIS A 189 16.91 7.07 -7.46
CA HIS A 189 17.52 8.39 -7.53
C HIS A 189 17.33 9.23 -6.25
N ASP A 190 16.60 8.70 -5.28
CA ASP A 190 16.38 9.32 -3.98
C ASP A 190 17.42 8.84 -2.97
N ARG A 191 17.99 9.80 -2.25
CA ARG A 191 18.92 9.54 -1.14
C ARG A 191 18.43 10.23 0.12
N ILE A 192 18.32 9.51 1.23
CA ILE A 192 18.03 10.08 2.54
C ILE A 192 19.21 9.74 3.45
N GLU A 193 19.79 10.76 4.09
CA GLU A 193 21.01 10.62 4.92
C GLU A 193 22.16 9.88 4.21
N GLY A 194 22.36 10.14 2.92
CA GLY A 194 23.38 9.47 2.10
C GLY A 194 23.00 8.08 1.58
N LYS A 195 21.95 7.45 2.11
CA LYS A 195 21.49 6.12 1.72
C LYS A 195 20.49 6.19 0.56
N LYS A 196 20.73 5.40 -0.48
CA LYS A 196 19.80 5.26 -1.62
C LYS A 196 18.58 4.46 -1.23
N LEU A 197 17.45 4.78 -1.86
CA LEU A 197 16.24 3.98 -1.76
C LEU A 197 16.19 2.94 -2.88
N ILE A 198 15.57 1.81 -2.59
CA ILE A 198 15.29 0.73 -3.54
C ILE A 198 13.79 0.46 -3.49
N PHE A 199 13.17 0.32 -4.67
CA PHE A 199 11.79 -0.10 -4.79
C PHE A 199 11.66 -1.50 -5.39
N ASP A 200 11.13 -2.44 -4.62
CA ASP A 200 11.02 -3.86 -5.00
C ASP A 200 9.63 -4.26 -5.53
N GLY A 201 8.68 -3.32 -5.60
CA GLY A 201 7.32 -3.59 -6.02
C GLY A 201 7.19 -4.06 -7.47
N THR A 202 6.30 -5.04 -7.69
CA THR A 202 6.08 -5.65 -9.01
C THR A 202 4.67 -5.36 -9.56
N LEU A 203 4.60 -5.23 -10.89
CA LEU A 203 3.32 -5.02 -11.58
C LEU A 203 2.35 -6.19 -11.37
N ARG A 204 2.86 -7.43 -11.32
CA ARG A 204 2.05 -8.64 -11.15
C ARG A 204 1.33 -8.65 -9.81
N GLU A 205 1.97 -8.15 -8.76
CA GLU A 205 1.37 -8.03 -7.43
C GLU A 205 0.38 -6.86 -7.35
N PHE A 206 0.73 -5.71 -7.93
CA PHE A 206 -0.06 -4.50 -7.79
C PHE A 206 -1.31 -4.46 -8.69
N TYR A 207 -1.22 -4.99 -9.90
CA TYR A 207 -2.27 -4.85 -10.93
C TYR A 207 -3.64 -5.45 -10.52
N PRO A 208 -3.73 -6.66 -9.93
CA PRO A 208 -5.01 -7.21 -9.47
C PRO A 208 -5.65 -6.37 -8.37
N ILE A 209 -4.83 -5.78 -7.49
CA ILE A 209 -5.27 -4.90 -6.41
C ILE A 209 -5.84 -3.60 -6.99
N TRP A 210 -5.16 -3.03 -7.99
CA TRP A 210 -5.65 -1.84 -8.69
C TRP A 210 -6.99 -2.11 -9.40
N LEU A 211 -7.12 -3.23 -10.11
CA LEU A 211 -8.35 -3.59 -10.81
C LEU A 211 -9.54 -3.74 -9.84
N LEU A 212 -9.30 -4.32 -8.66
CA LEU A 212 -10.29 -4.39 -7.60
C LEU A 212 -10.72 -2.99 -7.12
N TRP A 213 -9.78 -2.08 -6.90
CA TRP A 213 -10.07 -0.71 -6.50
C TRP A 213 -10.81 0.07 -7.57
N TYR A 214 -10.45 -0.15 -8.83
CA TYR A 214 -11.12 0.43 -9.98
C TYR A 214 -12.59 0.00 -10.04
N PHE A 215 -12.86 -1.30 -9.94
CA PHE A 215 -14.22 -1.84 -9.91
C PHE A 215 -15.03 -1.34 -8.69
N LEU A 216 -14.39 -1.29 -7.52
CA LEU A 216 -15.04 -0.79 -6.31
C LEU A 216 -15.39 0.71 -6.40
N THR A 217 -14.61 1.47 -7.16
CA THR A 217 -14.91 2.88 -7.46
C THR A 217 -16.17 3.02 -8.31
N ILE A 218 -16.37 2.15 -9.30
CA ILE A 218 -17.57 2.15 -10.13
C ILE A 218 -18.81 1.81 -9.29
N ILE A 219 -18.76 0.72 -8.51
CA ILE A 219 -19.91 0.29 -7.68
C ILE A 219 -20.28 1.33 -6.63
N SER A 220 -19.28 1.99 -6.05
CA SER A 220 -19.49 3.00 -5.01
C SER A 220 -19.84 4.38 -5.56
N PHE A 221 -20.14 4.51 -6.87
CA PHE A 221 -20.38 5.79 -7.54
C PHE A 221 -19.28 6.83 -7.24
N GLY A 222 -18.02 6.39 -7.20
CA GLY A 222 -16.86 7.25 -7.00
C GLY A 222 -16.45 7.47 -5.54
N ILE A 223 -17.25 7.09 -4.54
CA ILE A 223 -16.90 7.33 -3.12
C ILE A 223 -15.60 6.62 -2.73
N PHE A 224 -15.36 5.41 -3.25
CA PHE A 224 -14.13 4.67 -2.95
C PHE A 224 -12.86 5.38 -3.44
N PHE A 225 -12.95 6.27 -4.43
CA PHE A 225 -11.82 7.05 -4.95
C PHE A 225 -11.09 7.82 -3.84
N LEU A 226 -11.81 8.28 -2.80
CA LEU A 226 -11.25 9.00 -1.65
C LEU A 226 -10.18 8.20 -0.89
N PHE A 227 -10.24 6.86 -0.95
CA PHE A 227 -9.32 5.98 -0.22
C PHE A 227 -8.11 5.54 -1.07
N ILE A 228 -8.16 5.71 -2.39
CA ILE A 228 -7.12 5.26 -3.31
C ILE A 228 -5.76 5.93 -3.04
N PRO A 229 -5.65 7.27 -2.85
CA PRO A 229 -4.35 7.93 -2.65
C PRO A 229 -3.55 7.36 -1.48
N LYS A 230 -4.20 7.13 -0.34
CA LYS A 230 -3.55 6.51 0.82
C LYS A 230 -3.10 5.09 0.52
N ARG A 231 -3.92 4.30 -0.17
CA ARG A 231 -3.59 2.91 -0.48
C ARG A 231 -2.42 2.82 -1.46
N LEU A 232 -2.33 3.74 -2.42
CA LEU A 232 -1.17 3.91 -3.29
C LEU A 232 0.09 4.22 -2.49
N LEU A 233 0.05 5.21 -1.60
CA LEU A 233 1.18 5.55 -0.74
C LEU A 233 1.61 4.37 0.14
N ARG A 234 0.65 3.66 0.74
CA ARG A 234 0.94 2.46 1.52
C ARG A 234 1.63 1.40 0.69
N TYR A 235 1.19 1.16 -0.54
CA TYR A 235 1.84 0.20 -1.43
C TYR A 235 3.23 0.69 -1.84
N GLN A 236 3.38 1.95 -2.25
CA GLN A 236 4.67 2.53 -2.65
C GLN A 236 5.71 2.34 -1.56
N TRP A 237 5.41 2.87 -0.37
CA TRP A 237 6.34 2.90 0.75
C TRP A 237 6.47 1.56 1.45
N ALA A 238 5.49 0.66 1.31
CA ALA A 238 5.69 -0.73 1.70
C ALA A 238 6.88 -1.33 0.95
N HIS A 239 6.94 -1.11 -0.36
CA HIS A 239 7.95 -1.66 -1.24
C HIS A 239 9.20 -0.78 -1.39
N THR A 240 9.41 0.20 -0.51
CA THR A 240 10.59 1.07 -0.52
C THR A 240 11.49 0.78 0.68
N HIS A 241 12.77 0.52 0.40
CA HIS A 241 13.77 0.11 1.38
C HIS A 241 15.07 0.89 1.21
N PHE A 242 15.90 0.99 2.23
CA PHE A 242 17.25 1.50 2.12
C PHE A 242 18.18 0.43 1.53
N GLU A 243 19.04 0.86 0.60
CA GLU A 243 20.07 -0.01 0.03
C GLU A 243 21.01 -0.52 1.13
N GLY A 244 21.18 -1.85 1.20
CA GLY A 244 22.05 -2.50 2.19
C GLY A 244 21.44 -2.66 3.59
N GLU A 245 20.16 -2.32 3.79
CA GLU A 245 19.48 -2.52 5.07
C GLU A 245 18.49 -3.68 5.09
N LEU A 246 17.98 -3.98 6.27
CA LEU A 246 17.05 -5.07 6.54
C LEU A 246 15.62 -4.68 6.14
N ALA A 247 15.26 -4.95 4.88
CA ALA A 247 13.90 -4.76 4.37
C ALA A 247 12.81 -5.51 5.18
N CYS A 248 13.19 -6.54 5.95
CA CYS A 248 12.29 -7.32 6.80
C CYS A 248 11.65 -6.52 7.95
N LEU A 249 12.30 -5.43 8.37
CA LEU A 249 11.76 -4.48 9.35
C LEU A 249 10.44 -3.88 8.89
N GLY A 250 10.30 -3.73 7.58
CA GLY A 250 9.13 -3.18 6.93
C GLY A 250 9.17 -1.67 6.85
N SER A 251 8.61 -1.20 5.76
CA SER A 251 8.41 0.20 5.45
C SER A 251 6.92 0.46 5.25
N GLY A 252 6.47 1.68 5.41
CA GLY A 252 5.07 2.02 5.17
C GLY A 252 4.63 3.34 5.79
N PHE A 253 3.52 3.85 5.26
CA PHE A 253 2.87 5.06 5.73
C PHE A 253 1.79 4.73 6.78
N GLN A 254 2.02 5.14 8.03
CA GLN A 254 1.15 4.89 9.18
C GLN A 254 0.11 6.00 9.45
N GLY A 255 0.12 7.09 8.70
CA GLY A 255 -0.80 8.21 8.93
C GLY A 255 -2.28 7.80 8.89
N ASN A 256 -3.11 8.46 9.70
CA ASN A 256 -4.56 8.27 9.66
C ASN A 256 -5.09 8.69 8.28
N ALA A 257 -6.04 7.91 7.72
CA ALA A 257 -6.54 8.14 6.36
C ALA A 257 -7.31 9.44 6.24
N ILE A 258 -8.16 9.70 7.22
CA ILE A 258 -9.04 10.86 7.24
C ILE A 258 -8.20 12.10 7.46
N VAL A 259 -7.25 12.05 8.40
CA VAL A 259 -6.34 13.18 8.67
C VAL A 259 -5.49 13.48 7.45
N TYR A 260 -4.88 12.48 6.81
CA TYR A 260 -4.12 12.69 5.57
C TYR A 260 -4.98 13.31 4.46
N PHE A 261 -6.21 12.81 4.29
CA PHE A 261 -7.16 13.36 3.32
C PHE A 261 -7.50 14.84 3.62
N LEU A 262 -7.80 15.16 4.88
CA LEU A 262 -8.09 16.54 5.31
C LEU A 262 -6.90 17.47 5.12
N VAL A 263 -5.68 17.01 5.42
CA VAL A 263 -4.44 17.78 5.19
C VAL A 263 -4.27 18.05 3.70
N SER A 264 -4.36 17.03 2.84
CA SER A 264 -4.21 17.20 1.39
C SER A 264 -5.31 18.08 0.78
N VAL A 265 -6.56 17.97 1.24
CA VAL A 265 -7.67 18.83 0.78
C VAL A 265 -7.49 20.26 1.28
N GLY A 266 -7.17 20.44 2.56
CA GLY A 266 -6.91 21.76 3.15
C GLY A 266 -5.78 22.49 2.42
N CYS A 267 -4.67 21.80 2.13
CA CYS A 267 -3.57 22.34 1.35
C CYS A 267 -4.01 22.77 -0.06
N LYS A 268 -4.82 21.95 -0.74
CA LYS A 268 -5.36 22.32 -2.06
C LYS A 268 -6.30 23.52 -2.02
N VAL A 269 -7.16 23.61 -1.00
CA VAL A 269 -8.07 24.76 -0.81
C VAL A 269 -7.27 26.04 -0.57
N ILE A 270 -6.26 26.00 0.30
CA ILE A 270 -5.37 27.15 0.56
C ILE A 270 -4.65 27.57 -0.73
N ASN A 271 -4.15 26.60 -1.50
CA ASN A 271 -3.47 26.88 -2.76
C ASN A 271 -4.42 27.52 -3.78
N ILE A 272 -5.65 27.02 -3.95
CA ILE A 272 -6.64 27.62 -4.85
C ILE A 272 -7.03 29.03 -4.39
N ALA A 273 -7.34 29.21 -3.10
CA ALA A 273 -7.75 30.49 -2.54
C ALA A 273 -6.66 31.57 -2.61
N SER A 274 -5.39 31.15 -2.53
CA SER A 274 -4.22 32.05 -2.63
C SER A 274 -3.65 32.15 -4.05
N VAL A 275 -4.30 31.58 -5.07
CA VAL A 275 -3.80 31.56 -6.46
C VAL A 275 -2.37 31.00 -6.51
N ASP A 276 -2.16 29.87 -5.85
CA ASP A 276 -0.90 29.14 -5.66
C ASP A 276 0.23 29.93 -4.99
N LEU A 277 -0.04 31.12 -4.44
CA LEU A 277 0.96 31.94 -3.75
C LEU A 277 1.49 31.24 -2.50
N LEU A 278 0.62 30.55 -1.76
CA LEU A 278 0.98 29.81 -0.54
C LEU A 278 1.39 28.35 -0.80
N ARG A 279 1.57 27.95 -2.07
CA ARG A 279 2.01 26.61 -2.45
C ARG A 279 3.30 26.12 -1.77
N PRO A 280 4.38 26.91 -1.62
CA PRO A 280 5.56 26.43 -0.90
C PRO A 280 5.27 26.14 0.57
N LEU A 281 4.45 26.96 1.23
CA LEU A 281 4.07 26.75 2.63
C LEU A 281 3.25 25.48 2.82
N THR A 282 2.23 25.28 1.99
CA THR A 282 1.39 24.07 2.05
C THR A 282 2.16 22.80 1.71
N MET A 283 3.11 22.87 0.77
CA MET A 283 4.02 21.76 0.47
C MET A 283 4.93 21.43 1.65
N ASP A 284 5.46 22.42 2.36
CA ASP A 284 6.30 22.19 3.53
C ASP A 284 5.51 21.48 4.64
N TRP A 285 4.28 21.93 4.91
CA TRP A 285 3.37 21.29 5.88
C TRP A 285 2.95 19.88 5.47
N GLU A 286 2.59 19.67 4.20
CA GLU A 286 2.21 18.35 3.70
C GLU A 286 3.38 17.38 3.78
N ASN A 287 4.60 17.81 3.43
CA ASN A 287 5.82 16.99 3.57
C ASN A 287 6.15 16.70 5.04
N ALA A 288 6.01 17.68 5.93
CA ALA A 288 6.23 17.48 7.36
C ALA A 288 5.30 16.39 7.90
N TYR A 289 4.00 16.51 7.67
CA TYR A 289 3.01 15.51 8.08
C TYR A 289 3.30 14.15 7.44
N PHE A 290 3.65 14.13 6.15
CA PHE A 290 3.90 12.90 5.41
C PHE A 290 5.11 12.13 5.96
N ARG A 291 6.26 12.80 6.14
CA ARG A 291 7.50 12.18 6.62
C ARG A 291 7.39 11.75 8.07
N ASP A 292 6.74 12.54 8.92
CA ASP A 292 6.53 12.20 10.33
C ASP A 292 5.60 11.01 10.55
N HIS A 293 4.91 10.52 9.52
CA HIS A 293 4.10 9.30 9.57
C HIS A 293 4.63 8.20 8.65
N LEU A 294 5.82 8.39 8.10
CA LEU A 294 6.47 7.44 7.20
C LEU A 294 7.58 6.70 7.94
N TYR A 295 7.55 5.38 7.82
CA TYR A 295 8.59 4.51 8.33
C TYR A 295 9.27 3.83 7.14
N VAL A 296 10.60 3.79 7.14
CA VAL A 296 11.41 3.07 6.15
C VAL A 296 12.37 2.16 6.89
N ASP A 297 12.26 0.86 6.65
CA ASP A 297 12.99 -0.20 7.36
C ASP A 297 12.92 -0.06 8.88
N GLY A 298 11.70 0.09 9.38
CA GLY A 298 11.43 0.22 10.81
C GLY A 298 11.88 1.54 11.44
N ARG A 299 12.45 2.47 10.67
CA ARG A 299 12.87 3.77 11.16
C ARG A 299 11.88 4.84 10.74
N LYS A 300 11.40 5.59 11.73
CA LYS A 300 10.54 6.73 11.51
C LYS A 300 11.34 7.83 10.82
N LEU A 301 10.82 8.40 9.74
CA LEU A 301 11.42 9.60 9.15
C LEU A 301 10.95 10.84 9.91
N ARG A 302 11.78 11.89 9.87
CA ARG A 302 11.46 13.20 10.40
C ARG A 302 11.83 14.25 9.37
N TYR A 303 10.97 15.25 9.20
CA TYR A 303 11.26 16.38 8.32
C TYR A 303 11.75 17.58 9.15
N ASP A 304 12.93 18.11 8.82
CA ASP A 304 13.55 19.28 9.47
C ASP A 304 13.58 20.52 8.55
N GLY A 305 12.70 20.54 7.54
CA GLY A 305 12.60 21.64 6.58
C GLY A 305 12.13 22.95 7.21
N ASN A 306 12.61 24.06 6.64
CA ASN A 306 12.20 25.41 7.03
C ASN A 306 11.39 26.07 5.90
N ALA A 307 10.12 26.39 6.18
CA ALA A 307 9.21 27.01 5.23
C ALA A 307 9.72 28.33 4.63
N ILE A 308 10.44 29.17 5.39
CA ILE A 308 10.97 30.46 4.91
C ILE A 308 12.13 30.23 3.93
N VAL A 309 13.03 29.29 4.26
CA VAL A 309 14.13 28.91 3.38
C VAL A 309 13.58 28.28 2.10
N PHE A 310 12.55 27.46 2.22
CA PHE A 310 11.87 26.85 1.08
C PHE A 310 11.17 27.89 0.19
N LEU A 311 10.49 28.88 0.80
CA LEU A 311 9.88 30.00 0.09
C LEU A 311 10.91 30.79 -0.72
N GLY A 312 12.09 31.07 -0.15
CA GLY A 312 13.19 31.72 -0.86
C GLY A 312 13.59 30.96 -2.13
N LYS A 313 13.79 29.64 -2.03
CA LYS A 313 14.08 28.78 -3.19
C LYS A 313 12.93 28.76 -4.20
N TRP A 314 11.69 28.70 -3.72
CA TRP A 314 10.50 28.71 -4.54
C TRP A 314 10.38 29.98 -5.37
N VAL A 315 10.63 31.16 -4.78
CA VAL A 315 10.63 32.44 -5.50
C VAL A 315 11.72 32.44 -6.59
N CYS A 316 12.93 31.98 -6.29
CA CYS A 316 13.99 31.86 -7.31
C CYS A 316 13.55 30.95 -8.47
N TRP A 317 12.95 29.80 -8.18
CA TRP A 317 12.46 28.87 -9.20
C TRP A 317 11.28 29.42 -10.00
N ALA A 318 10.40 30.21 -9.36
CA ALA A 318 9.30 30.88 -10.03
C ALA A 318 9.80 31.97 -10.99
N LEU A 319 10.76 32.78 -10.56
CA LEU A 319 11.41 33.78 -11.42
C LEU A 319 12.14 33.13 -12.60
N LEU A 320 12.85 32.03 -12.36
CA LEU A 320 13.54 31.30 -13.42
C LEU A 320 12.55 30.65 -14.40
N SER A 321 11.42 30.16 -13.88
CA SER A 321 10.31 29.69 -14.72
C SER A 321 9.72 30.81 -15.55
N LEU A 322 9.54 32.00 -15.00
CA LEU A 322 9.05 33.16 -15.75
C LEU A 322 10.05 33.57 -16.85
N ALA A 323 11.34 33.68 -16.51
CA ALA A 323 12.41 34.04 -17.45
C ALA A 323 12.59 33.03 -18.59
N THR A 324 12.32 31.74 -18.34
CA THR A 324 12.40 30.66 -19.35
C THR A 324 11.06 30.36 -20.02
N LEU A 325 10.06 31.24 -19.88
CA LEU A 325 8.71 31.05 -20.42
C LEU A 325 8.09 29.69 -20.04
N GLY A 326 8.38 29.23 -18.82
CA GLY A 326 7.82 28.02 -18.23
C GLY A 326 8.66 26.76 -18.41
N ILE A 327 9.72 26.76 -19.22
CA ILE A 327 10.56 25.57 -19.47
C ILE A 327 11.19 25.05 -18.17
N TYR A 328 11.60 25.94 -17.27
CA TYR A 328 12.19 25.54 -15.98
C TYR A 328 11.24 24.71 -15.08
N ARG A 329 9.91 24.77 -15.29
CA ARG A 329 8.96 23.97 -14.51
C ARG A 329 9.19 22.47 -14.62
N ILE A 330 9.79 22.00 -15.72
CA ILE A 330 10.18 20.59 -15.93
C ILE A 330 11.22 20.14 -14.88
N PHE A 331 12.14 21.03 -14.51
CA PHE A 331 13.22 20.75 -13.56
C PHE A 331 12.82 20.97 -12.10
N LEU A 332 11.70 21.66 -11.87
CA LEU A 332 11.21 21.98 -10.53
C LEU A 332 10.92 20.73 -9.71
N SER A 333 10.39 19.67 -10.33
CA SER A 333 10.08 18.40 -9.65
C SER A 333 11.31 17.76 -8.99
N GLY A 334 12.45 17.72 -9.70
CA GLY A 334 13.70 17.20 -9.16
C GLY A 334 14.29 18.09 -8.09
N LYS A 335 14.22 19.42 -8.25
CA LYS A 335 14.70 20.38 -7.23
C LYS A 335 13.89 20.35 -5.94
N LEU A 336 12.58 20.15 -6.05
CA LEU A 336 11.70 19.94 -4.91
C LEU A 336 12.08 18.66 -4.15
N ARG A 337 12.28 17.56 -4.87
CA ARG A 337 12.68 16.28 -4.29
C ARG A 337 14.05 16.34 -3.61
N ASP A 338 15.02 17.01 -4.25
CA ASP A 338 16.34 17.28 -3.69
C ASP A 338 16.26 18.07 -2.37
N TYR A 339 15.43 19.12 -2.34
CA TYR A 339 15.19 19.88 -1.12
C TYR A 339 14.53 19.04 -0.01
N VAL A 340 13.48 18.29 -0.34
CA VAL A 340 12.76 17.48 0.66
C VAL A 340 13.66 16.37 1.22
N ASN A 341 14.40 15.67 0.36
CA ASN A 341 15.29 14.59 0.77
C ASN A 341 16.46 15.10 1.62
N SER A 342 17.02 16.27 1.30
CA SER A 342 18.09 16.89 2.10
C SER A 342 17.64 17.33 3.50
N HIS A 343 16.34 17.61 3.67
CA HIS A 343 15.69 17.95 4.94
C HIS A 343 14.85 16.80 5.52
N THR A 344 15.13 15.57 5.09
CA THR A 344 14.56 14.37 5.70
C THR A 344 15.66 13.68 6.50
N ARG A 345 15.36 13.42 7.76
CA ARG A 345 16.21 12.69 8.71
C ARG A 345 15.58 11.36 9.04
N VAL A 346 16.41 10.40 9.37
CA VAL A 346 15.97 9.10 9.86
C VAL A 346 16.09 9.11 11.37
N ASN A 347 15.00 8.86 12.09
CA ASN A 347 15.08 8.70 13.52
C ASN A 347 15.94 7.46 13.84
N GLY A 348 16.84 7.59 14.82
CA GLY A 348 17.81 6.54 15.15
C GLY A 348 17.19 5.28 15.74
N ASP A 349 15.97 5.39 16.27
CA ASP A 349 15.27 4.28 16.91
C ASP A 349 14.60 3.40 15.84
N ARG A 350 14.90 2.10 15.89
CA ARG A 350 14.35 1.08 15.00
C ARG A 350 13.23 0.35 15.69
N GLU A 351 12.06 0.29 15.05
CA GLU A 351 10.91 -0.46 15.50
C GLU A 351 10.54 -1.50 14.45
N LEU A 352 10.33 -2.74 14.87
CA LEU A 352 9.82 -3.77 13.96
C LEU A 352 8.36 -3.44 13.62
N MET A 353 8.12 -3.05 12.38
CA MET A 353 6.79 -2.65 11.92
C MET A 353 5.97 -3.89 11.62
N LEU A 354 5.23 -4.42 12.59
CA LEU A 354 4.52 -5.71 12.46
C LEU A 354 3.55 -5.79 11.27
N TRP A 355 3.08 -4.67 10.70
CA TRP A 355 2.01 -4.66 9.68
C TRP A 355 2.20 -3.75 8.46
N ARG A 356 1.77 -4.29 7.29
CA ARG A 356 1.42 -3.64 6.01
C ARG A 356 -0.08 -3.84 5.74
#